data_AF-A0A642B478-F1
#
_entry.id   AF-A0A642B478-F1
#
_cell.length_a   1.000
_cell.length_b   1.000
_cell.length_c   1.000
_cell.angle_alpha   90.00
_cell.angle_beta   90.00
_cell.angle_gamma   90.00
#
_symmetry.space_group_name_H-M   'P 1'
#
loop_
_entity.id
_entity.type
_entity.pdbx_description
1 polymer ?
#
loop_
_entity_poly.entity_id
_entity_poly.type
_entity_poly.pdbx_seq_one_letter_code
_entity_poly.pdbx_strand_id
1 'polypeptide(L)' 'MKYIGAHVSASGGVEFAPVNAHEIGANAFALFTKNQRQWVSKPLTEENIRLFKENCTKYNFQTDYILPHDSYL' A
#
# COMPACT_ATOMS: atom_id res chain seq x y z
N MET A 1 -21.44 4.47 -0.22
CA MET A 1 -20.86 3.14 -0.52
C MET A 1 -19.92 2.78 0.62
N LYS A 2 -19.79 1.50 0.99
CA LYS A 2 -18.83 1.08 2.03
C LYS A 2 -17.49 0.73 1.39
N TYR A 3 -16.41 1.12 2.07
CA TYR A 3 -15.04 0.84 1.69
C TYR A 3 -14.47 -0.15 2.70
N ILE A 4 -14.11 -1.33 2.22
CA ILE A 4 -13.78 -2.51 3.01
C ILE A 4 -12.50 -3.10 2.44
N GLY A 5 -11.58 -3.41 3.35
CA GLY A 5 -10.30 -4.00 3.02
C GLY A 5 -9.58 -4.50 4.25
N ALA A 6 -8.31 -4.81 4.06
CA ALA A 6 -7.43 -5.30 5.11
C ALA A 6 -6.15 -4.47 5.17
N HIS A 7 -5.41 -4.65 6.26
CA HIS A 7 -3.99 -4.28 6.28
C HIS A 7 -3.20 -5.34 5.52
N VAL A 8 -2.76 -5.02 4.30
CA VAL A 8 -2.10 -5.95 3.40
C VAL A 8 -0.58 -5.85 3.49
N SER A 9 0.11 -6.90 3.03
CA SER A 9 1.56 -6.93 2.97
C SER A 9 2.09 -6.00 1.88
N ALA A 10 3.18 -5.28 2.18
CA ALA A 10 4.00 -4.52 1.25
C ALA A 10 5.42 -5.13 1.11
N SER A 11 5.58 -6.41 1.51
CA SER A 11 6.86 -7.11 1.39
C SER A 11 7.31 -7.18 -0.07
N GLY A 12 8.57 -6.82 -0.31
CA GLY A 12 9.13 -6.73 -1.66
C GLY A 12 8.98 -5.36 -2.33
N GLY A 13 8.10 -4.49 -1.81
CA GLY A 13 7.86 -3.15 -2.35
C GLY A 13 6.44 -2.66 -2.06
N VAL A 14 6.28 -1.34 -1.89
CA VAL A 14 4.96 -0.74 -1.63
C VAL A 14 3.98 -0.95 -2.79
N GLU A 15 4.50 -1.05 -4.01
CA GLU A 15 3.75 -1.29 -5.25
C GLU A 15 2.98 -2.62 -5.27
N PHE A 16 3.33 -3.57 -4.40
CA PHE A 16 2.61 -4.84 -4.26
C PHE A 16 1.37 -4.73 -3.36
N ALA A 17 1.27 -3.71 -2.50
CA ALA A 17 0.11 -3.56 -1.62
C ALA A 17 -1.23 -3.41 -2.39
N PRO A 18 -1.34 -2.57 -3.44
CA PRO A 18 -2.57 -2.51 -4.24
C PRO A 18 -2.90 -3.83 -4.95
N VAL A 19 -1.88 -4.59 -5.39
CA VAL A 19 -2.06 -5.91 -6.02
C VAL A 19 -2.67 -6.88 -5.01
N ASN A 20 -2.06 -6.98 -3.82
CA ASN A 20 -2.51 -7.86 -2.75
C ASN A 20 -3.92 -7.49 -2.27
N ALA A 21 -4.25 -6.20 -2.19
CA ALA A 21 -5.60 -5.73 -1.85
C ALA A 21 -6.63 -6.12 -2.92
N HIS A 22 -6.26 -6.02 -4.20
CA HIS A 22 -7.14 -6.43 -5.30
C HIS A 22 -7.39 -7.95 -5.29
N GLU A 23 -6.36 -8.77 -5.05
CA GLU A 23 -6.47 -10.24 -5.03
C GLU A 23 -7.46 -10.76 -3.98
N ILE A 24 -7.65 -10.01 -2.87
CA ILE A 24 -8.64 -10.35 -1.84
C ILE A 24 -10.03 -9.71 -2.08
N GLY A 25 -10.23 -9.03 -3.21
CA GLY A 25 -11.49 -8.36 -3.55
C GLY A 25 -11.77 -7.10 -2.75
N ALA A 26 -10.74 -6.46 -2.18
CA ALA A 26 -10.91 -5.22 -1.41
C ALA A 26 -11.10 -4.01 -2.34
N ASN A 27 -11.80 -2.99 -1.82
CA ASN A 27 -11.94 -1.67 -2.48
C ASN A 27 -11.30 -0.53 -1.65
N ALA A 28 -10.61 -0.90 -0.56
CA ALA A 28 -9.80 -0.05 0.31
C ALA A 28 -8.66 -0.91 0.88
N PHE A 29 -7.59 -0.31 1.40
CA PHE A 29 -6.56 -1.10 2.10
C PHE A 29 -5.69 -0.23 3.01
N ALA A 30 -5.02 -0.88 3.95
CA ALA A 30 -3.97 -0.29 4.77
C ALA A 30 -2.61 -0.97 4.49
N LEU A 31 -1.52 -0.25 4.75
CA LEU A 31 -0.16 -0.72 4.55
C LEU A 31 0.82 0.02 5.46
N PHE A 32 1.99 -0.58 5.69
CA PHE A 32 3.17 0.17 6.12
C PHE A 32 3.92 0.72 4.90
N THR A 33 4.42 1.94 4.99
CA THR A 33 5.26 2.57 3.94
C THR A 33 6.75 2.28 4.13
N LYS A 34 7.14 1.72 5.29
CA LYS A 34 8.51 1.37 5.64
C LYS A 34 8.59 0.15 6.56
N ASN A 35 9.80 -0.36 6.79
CA ASN A 35 10.01 -1.42 7.78
C ASN A 35 9.78 -0.87 9.21
N GLN A 36 8.79 -1.43 9.90
CA GLN A 36 8.36 -1.03 11.25
C GLN A 36 9.32 -1.47 12.37
N ARG A 37 10.40 -2.20 12.05
CA ARG A 37 11.44 -2.64 13.00
C ARG A 37 12.73 -1.82 12.87
N GLN A 38 12.75 -0.80 12.02
CA GLN A 38 13.92 0.05 11.78
C GLN A 38 13.57 1.53 11.92
N TRP A 39 14.45 2.27 12.61
CA TRP A 39 14.35 3.74 12.73
C TRP A 39 14.53 4.44 11.37
N VAL A 40 15.54 4.03 10.62
CA VAL A 40 15.87 4.59 9.30
C VAL A 40 15.56 3.57 8.22
N SER A 41 14.82 4.00 7.21
CA SER A 41 14.50 3.19 6.02
C SER A 41 15.08 3.84 4.78
N LYS A 42 15.40 3.01 3.77
CA LYS A 42 15.82 3.53 2.47
C LYS A 42 14.68 4.37 1.86
N PRO A 43 14.99 5.45 1.12
CA PRO A 43 14.00 6.17 0.35
C PRO A 43 13.26 5.23 -0.62
N LEU A 44 11.98 5.52 -0.85
CA LEU A 44 11.24 4.88 -1.94
C LEU A 44 11.87 5.27 -3.27
N THR A 45 12.04 4.29 -4.17
CA THR A 45 12.54 4.57 -5.51
C THR A 45 11.44 5.17 -6.37
N GLU A 46 11.82 5.91 -7.41
CA GLU A 46 10.86 6.45 -8.39
C GLU A 46 10.03 5.33 -9.03
N GLU A 47 10.64 4.17 -9.26
CA GLU A 47 9.97 3.01 -9.81
C GLU A 47 8.89 2.44 -8.88
N ASN A 48 9.18 2.29 -7.58
CA ASN A 48 8.17 1.83 -6.61
C ASN A 48 6.99 2.81 -6.55
N ILE A 49 7.27 4.12 -6.58
CA ILE A 49 6.23 5.16 -6.54
C ILE A 49 5.37 5.11 -7.80
N ARG A 50 6.00 4.99 -8.99
CA ARG A 50 5.32 4.88 -10.27
C ARG A 50 4.40 3.66 -10.32
N LEU A 51 4.94 2.48 -9.99
CA LEU A 51 4.19 1.23 -9.98
C LEU A 51 3.05 1.23 -8.95
N PHE A 52 3.25 1.81 -7.77
CA PHE A 52 2.17 1.95 -6.78
C PHE A 52 1.00 2.76 -7.35
N LYS A 53 1.26 3.91 -7.97
CA LYS A 53 0.24 4.76 -8.59
C LYS A 53 -0.47 4.05 -9.75
N GLU A 54 0.29 3.36 -10.60
CA GLU A 54 -0.25 2.58 -11.72
C GLU A 54 -1.16 1.46 -11.22
N ASN A 55 -0.75 0.70 -10.20
CA ASN A 55 -1.57 -0.35 -9.63
C ASN A 55 -2.82 0.19 -8.93
N CYS A 56 -2.73 1.30 -8.19
CA CYS A 56 -3.92 1.96 -7.62
C CYS A 56 -4.91 2.37 -8.70
N THR A 57 -4.43 2.92 -9.82
CA THR A 57 -5.27 3.31 -10.96
C THR A 57 -5.89 2.08 -11.64
N LYS A 58 -5.07 1.06 -11.91
CA LYS A 58 -5.48 -0.19 -12.55
C LYS A 58 -6.58 -0.93 -11.78
N TYR A 59 -6.50 -0.93 -10.46
CA TYR A 59 -7.46 -1.60 -9.57
C TYR A 59 -8.51 -0.66 -8.97
N ASN A 60 -8.56 0.59 -9.45
CA ASN A 60 -9.58 1.57 -9.08
C ASN A 60 -9.63 1.91 -7.58
N PHE A 61 -8.46 1.92 -6.92
CA PHE A 61 -8.31 2.40 -5.55
C PHE A 61 -8.22 3.92 -5.53
N GLN A 62 -9.16 4.58 -4.86
CA GLN A 62 -9.10 6.02 -4.62
C GLN A 62 -8.24 6.31 -3.40
N THR A 63 -7.47 7.40 -3.44
CA THR A 63 -6.53 7.79 -2.37
C THR A 63 -7.21 7.98 -1.02
N ASP A 64 -8.47 8.39 -1.00
CA ASP A 64 -9.27 8.61 0.21
C ASP A 64 -9.51 7.33 1.03
N TYR A 65 -9.30 6.15 0.43
CA TYR A 65 -9.53 4.84 1.04
C TYR A 65 -8.27 3.97 1.10
N ILE A 66 -7.12 4.62 1.01
CA ILE A 66 -5.82 4.03 1.34
C ILE A 66 -5.42 4.60 2.70
N LEU A 67 -5.22 3.72 3.69
CA LEU A 67 -4.94 4.13 5.06
C LEU A 67 -3.52 3.68 5.46
N PRO A 68 -2.47 4.48 5.20
CA PRO A 68 -1.13 4.19 5.67
C PRO A 68 -1.11 4.10 7.19
N HIS A 69 -0.47 3.06 7.71
CA HIS A 69 -0.14 2.94 9.12
C HIS A 69 1.34 3.25 9.29
N ASP A 70 1.68 4.11 10.25
CA ASP A 70 3.09 4.41 10.55
C ASP A 70 3.73 3.26 11.36
N SER A 71 5.06 3.29 11.42
CA SER A 71 5.89 2.48 12.30
C SER A 71 5.43 2.54 13.76
N TYR A 72 5.62 1.42 14.47
CA TYR A 72 5.46 1.38 15.92
C TYR A 72 6.67 1.93 16.68
N LEU A 73 7.79 2.12 15.97
CA LEU A 73 9.02 2.79 16.40
C LEU A 73 9.04 4.24 15.93
#